data_AF-A0A916VUT8-F1
#
_entry.id   AF-A0A916VUT8-F1
#
_cell.length_a   1.000
_cell.length_b   1.000
_cell.length_c   1.000
_cell.angle_alpha   90.00
_cell.angle_beta   90.00
_cell.angle_gamma   90.00
#
_symmetry.space_group_name_H-M   'P 1'
#
loop_
_entity.id
_entity.type
_entity.pdbx_description
1 polymer ?
#
loop_
_entity_poly.entity_id
_entity_poly.type
_entity_poly.pdbx_seq_one_letter_code
_entity_poly.pdbx_strand_id
1 'polypeptide(L)'
;MRIASRLIINTLINQKIGTLIIGHNQEWKQKINLGKRNNQNFVSVPYNRLIEMLCYKAKMVGINVILTEESYMSKASFIDNYLIPVYNKSEKNQVTFSGKRIKRGLYSTASKRLINEVC
;
A
#
# COMPACT_ATOMS: atom_id res chain seq x y z
N MET A 1 12.65 -6.83 11.14
CA MET A 1 12.85 -5.88 10.01
C MET A 1 14.05 -6.18 9.11
N ARG A 2 15.22 -6.59 9.63
CA ARG A 2 16.42 -6.85 8.81
C ARG A 2 16.23 -7.94 7.74
N ILE A 3 15.54 -9.02 8.10
CA ILE A 3 15.25 -10.16 7.20
C ILE A 3 14.28 -9.74 6.10
N ALA A 4 13.12 -9.17 6.48
CA ALA A 4 12.09 -8.73 5.53
C ALA A 4 12.63 -7.75 4.47
N SER A 5 13.33 -6.70 4.89
CA SER A 5 13.93 -5.74 3.95
C SER A 5 15.00 -6.37 3.05
N ARG A 6 15.74 -7.39 3.51
CA ARG A 6 16.71 -8.10 2.65
C ARG A 6 16.00 -9.00 1.63
N LEU A 7 14.94 -9.69 2.07
CA LEU A 7 14.14 -10.54 1.21
C LEU A 7 13.53 -9.73 0.06
N ILE A 8 12.90 -8.58 0.37
CA ILE A 8 12.31 -7.69 -0.64
C ILE A 8 13.36 -7.26 -1.68
N ILE A 9 14.51 -6.74 -1.23
CA ILE A 9 15.56 -6.27 -2.14
C ILE A 9 16.13 -7.40 -2.99
N ASN A 10 16.36 -8.58 -2.41
CA ASN A 10 16.82 -9.75 -3.16
C ASN A 10 15.79 -10.18 -4.23
N THR A 11 14.50 -10.15 -3.90
CA THR A 11 13.44 -10.45 -4.87
C THR A 11 13.46 -9.46 -6.03
N LEU A 12 13.60 -8.15 -5.75
CA LEU A 12 13.69 -7.13 -6.80
C LEU A 12 14.92 -7.33 -7.71
N ILE A 13 16.08 -7.66 -7.12
CA ILE A 13 17.30 -7.96 -7.89
C ILE A 13 17.08 -9.18 -8.78
N ASN A 14 16.56 -10.28 -8.23
CA ASN A 14 16.30 -11.52 -8.97
C ASN A 14 15.31 -11.31 -10.12
N GLN A 15 14.34 -10.42 -9.94
CA GLN A 15 13.35 -10.04 -10.95
C GLN A 15 13.81 -8.91 -11.88
N LYS A 16 15.03 -8.39 -11.70
CA LYS A 16 15.60 -7.26 -12.46
C LYS A 16 14.73 -5.99 -12.42
N ILE A 17 14.10 -5.73 -11.28
CA ILE A 17 13.25 -4.55 -11.08
C ILE A 17 14.11 -3.39 -10.58
N GLY A 18 14.13 -2.29 -11.33
CA GLY A 18 14.92 -1.09 -11.01
C GLY A 18 14.19 -0.03 -10.18
N THR A 19 12.88 -0.18 -9.93
CA THR A 19 12.09 0.81 -9.19
C THR A 19 11.13 0.12 -8.23
N LEU A 20 11.15 0.56 -6.97
CA LEU A 20 10.25 0.15 -5.90
C LEU A 20 9.35 1.33 -5.54
N ILE A 21 8.04 1.16 -5.69
CA ILE A 21 7.05 2.15 -5.25
C ILE A 21 6.52 1.69 -3.89
N ILE A 22 6.49 2.58 -2.91
CA ILE A 22 5.99 2.31 -1.56
C ILE A 22 4.90 3.32 -1.24
N GLY A 23 3.71 2.82 -0.90
CA GLY A 23 2.65 3.64 -0.35
C GLY A 23 2.92 4.10 1.07
N HIS A 24 2.80 5.38 1.37
CA HIS A 24 2.91 5.90 2.72
C HIS A 24 1.94 7.06 2.95
N ASN A 25 0.92 6.80 3.77
CA ASN A 25 -0.03 7.81 4.22
C ASN A 25 0.44 8.40 5.55
N GLN A 26 0.66 9.72 5.58
CA GLN A 26 1.07 10.40 6.81
C GLN A 26 0.00 10.21 7.89
N GLU A 27 0.43 9.90 9.11
CA GLU A 27 -0.44 9.71 10.28
C GLU A 27 -1.46 8.56 10.21
N TRP A 28 -1.39 7.65 9.24
CA TRP A 28 -2.34 6.53 9.09
C TRP A 28 -2.45 5.58 10.30
N LYS A 29 -1.50 5.67 11.24
CA LYS A 29 -1.50 4.92 12.51
C LYS A 29 -2.20 5.64 13.66
N GLN A 30 -2.51 6.92 13.51
CA GLN A 30 -3.22 7.69 14.53
C GLN A 30 -4.73 7.37 14.49
N LYS A 31 -5.36 7.25 15.66
CA LYS A 31 -6.81 7.07 15.84
C LYS A 31 -7.42 5.89 15.04
N ILE A 32 -6.63 4.85 14.81
CA ILE A 32 -7.10 3.61 14.18
C ILE A 32 -8.14 2.89 15.06
N ASN A 33 -9.17 2.33 14.42
CA ASN A 33 -10.22 1.58 15.11
C ASN A 33 -10.33 0.16 14.56
N LEU A 34 -9.36 -0.70 14.90
CA LEU A 34 -9.32 -2.12 14.53
C LEU A 34 -9.62 -3.04 15.74
N GLY A 35 -9.99 -2.46 16.88
CA GLY A 35 -10.13 -3.15 18.17
C GLY A 35 -8.82 -3.19 18.97
N LYS A 36 -8.92 -3.30 20.30
CA LYS A 36 -7.81 -3.09 21.26
C LYS A 36 -6.55 -3.92 20.94
N ARG A 37 -6.69 -5.24 20.75
CA ARG A 37 -5.56 -6.16 20.51
C ARG A 37 -4.91 -5.91 19.15
N ASN A 38 -5.70 -5.65 18.11
CA ASN A 38 -5.20 -5.41 16.77
C ASN A 38 -4.54 -4.04 16.65
N ASN A 39 -5.10 -3.01 17.30
CA ASN A 39 -4.48 -1.69 17.39
C ASN A 39 -3.09 -1.76 18.02
N GLN A 40 -2.95 -2.48 19.14
CA GLN A 40 -1.65 -2.64 19.82
C GLN A 40 -0.61 -3.31 18.91
N ASN A 41 -1.00 -4.38 18.20
CA ASN A 41 -0.12 -5.08 17.26
C ASN A 41 0.23 -4.22 16.04
N PHE A 42 -0.69 -3.39 15.55
CA PHE A 42 -0.46 -2.58 14.34
C PHE A 42 0.38 -1.33 14.61
N VAL A 43 0.15 -0.67 15.74
CA VAL A 43 0.96 0.49 16.18
C VAL A 43 2.39 0.05 16.50
N SER A 44 2.57 -1.14 17.07
CA SER A 44 3.91 -1.66 17.40
C SER A 44 4.75 -2.02 16.18
N VAL A 45 4.17 -2.20 14.99
CA VAL A 45 4.94 -2.42 13.75
C VAL A 45 5.68 -1.13 13.37
N PRO A 46 7.01 -1.11 13.35
CA PRO A 46 7.81 0.08 13.07
C PRO A 46 7.91 0.36 11.56
N TYR A 47 6.81 0.86 10.98
CA TYR A 47 6.66 1.02 9.54
C TYR A 47 7.67 1.98 8.90
N ASN A 48 7.86 3.17 9.47
CA ASN A 48 8.81 4.16 8.96
C ASN A 48 10.23 3.60 8.94
N ARG A 49 10.61 2.87 10.00
CA ARG A 49 11.90 2.21 10.09
C ARG A 49 12.07 1.10 9.03
N LEU A 50 10.99 0.46 8.60
CA LEU A 50 11.04 -0.50 7.49
C LEU A 50 11.29 0.22 6.16
N ILE A 51 10.61 1.36 5.92
CA ILE A 51 10.81 2.20 4.74
C ILE A 51 12.26 2.70 4.68
N GLU A 52 12.77 3.26 5.77
CA GLU A 52 14.17 3.72 5.86
C GLU A 52 15.16 2.60 5.50
N MET A 53 14.95 1.40 6.04
CA MET A 53 15.79 0.24 5.74
C MET A 53 15.70 -0.22 4.28
N LEU A 54 14.52 -0.09 3.65
CA LEU A 54 14.33 -0.39 2.23
C LEU A 54 15.01 0.67 1.37
N CYS A 55 14.81 1.96 1.63
CA CYS A 55 15.50 3.05 0.93
C CYS A 55 17.01 2.90 1.01
N TYR A 56 17.55 2.64 2.20
CA TYR A 56 18.98 2.45 2.41
C TYR A 56 19.52 1.30 1.54
N LYS A 57 18.90 0.11 1.61
CA LYS A 57 19.37 -1.06 0.87
C LYS A 57 19.15 -0.97 -0.63
N ALA A 58 18.01 -0.41 -1.06
CA ALA A 58 17.71 -0.19 -2.48
C ALA A 58 18.73 0.74 -3.11
N LYS A 59 19.10 1.84 -2.43
CA LYS A 59 20.13 2.76 -2.88
C LYS A 59 21.50 2.09 -3.05
N MET A 60 21.86 1.16 -2.17
CA MET A 60 23.13 0.41 -2.29
C MET A 60 23.21 -0.48 -3.53
N VAL A 61 22.07 -0.90 -4.08
CA VAL A 61 21.99 -1.79 -5.24
C VAL A 61 21.48 -1.09 -6.50
N GLY A 62 21.34 0.24 -6.46
CA GLY A 62 20.88 1.04 -7.60
C GLY A 62 19.38 0.96 -7.90
N ILE A 63 18.55 0.49 -6.96
CA ILE A 63 17.10 0.49 -7.09
C ILE A 63 16.54 1.84 -6.66
N ASN A 64 15.74 2.47 -7.51
CA ASN A 64 15.03 3.70 -7.18
C ASN A 64 13.85 3.41 -6.24
N VAL A 65 13.65 4.24 -5.21
CA VAL A 65 12.51 4.11 -4.30
C VAL A 65 11.65 5.37 -4.36
N ILE A 66 10.37 5.20 -4.67
CA ILE A 66 9.39 6.28 -4.78
C ILE A 66 8.34 6.09 -3.70
N LEU A 67 8.14 7.12 -2.86
CA LEU A 67 7.05 7.15 -1.89
C LEU A 67 5.83 7.80 -2.53
N THR A 68 4.68 7.14 -2.42
CA THR A 68 3.40 7.60 -3.00
C THR A 68 2.28 7.55 -1.96
N GLU A 69 1.22 8.33 -2.15
CA GLU A 69 0.06 8.38 -1.26
C GLU A 69 -0.97 7.32 -1.68
N GLU A 70 -1.49 6.52 -0.75
CA GLU A 70 -2.34 5.34 -1.03
C GLU A 70 -3.70 5.37 -0.32
N SER A 71 -4.23 6.53 0.06
CA SER A 71 -5.45 6.62 0.89
C SER A 71 -6.66 5.87 0.34
N TYR A 72 -6.71 5.67 -0.98
CA TYR A 72 -7.85 5.03 -1.66
C TYR A 72 -7.51 3.71 -2.38
N MET A 73 -6.25 3.26 -2.34
CA MET A 73 -5.84 2.02 -3.05
C MET A 73 -6.47 0.76 -2.46
N SER A 74 -6.93 0.77 -1.21
CA SER A 74 -7.70 -0.34 -0.62
C SER A 74 -9.13 -0.51 -1.15
N LYS A 75 -9.62 0.45 -1.96
CA LYS A 75 -10.99 0.51 -2.48
C LYS A 75 -11.07 0.62 -4.01
N ALA A 76 -9.97 0.96 -4.66
CA ALA A 76 -9.88 1.08 -6.11
C ALA A 76 -9.54 -0.27 -6.77
N SER A 77 -10.11 -0.53 -7.94
CA SER A 77 -9.65 -1.63 -8.80
C SER A 77 -8.54 -1.13 -9.71
N PHE A 78 -7.41 -1.84 -9.76
CA PHE A 78 -6.36 -1.61 -10.75
C PHE A 78 -6.88 -1.73 -12.19
N ILE A 79 -7.83 -2.65 -12.43
CA ILE A 79 -8.33 -2.98 -13.77
C ILE A 79 -9.15 -1.83 -14.38
N ASP A 80 -9.84 -1.06 -13.54
CA ASP A 80 -10.77 -0.04 -14.02
C ASP A 80 -10.04 1.30 -14.35
N ASN A 81 -8.69 1.34 -14.29
CA ASN A 81 -7.81 2.45 -14.69
C ASN A 81 -8.19 3.83 -14.11
N TYR A 82 -8.75 3.86 -12.90
CA TYR A 82 -9.18 5.10 -12.27
C TYR A 82 -7.99 5.97 -11.85
N LEU A 83 -8.10 7.27 -12.14
CA LEU A 83 -7.36 8.31 -11.43
C LEU A 83 -7.78 8.26 -9.95
N ILE A 84 -6.88 7.78 -9.10
CA ILE A 84 -7.09 7.78 -7.66
C ILE A 84 -6.82 9.21 -7.17
N PRO A 85 -7.83 9.94 -6.64
CA PRO A 85 -7.60 11.28 -6.14
C PRO A 85 -6.73 11.25 -4.90
N VAL A 86 -5.89 12.26 -4.72
CA VAL A 86 -5.12 12.44 -3.48
C VAL A 86 -6.09 12.81 -2.36
N TYR A 87 -5.98 12.19 -1.18
CA TYR A 87 -6.87 12.51 -0.06
C TYR A 87 -6.69 13.96 0.38
N ASN A 88 -7.72 14.79 0.19
CA ASN A 88 -7.75 16.15 0.67
C ASN A 88 -8.78 16.28 1.81
N LYS A 89 -8.33 16.69 3.00
CA LYS A 89 -9.17 16.77 4.21
C LYS A 89 -10.24 17.86 4.12
N SER A 90 -10.04 18.84 3.22
CA SER A 90 -10.91 20.01 3.01
C SER A 90 -12.07 19.72 2.04
N GLU A 91 -11.90 18.76 1.14
CA GLU A 91 -12.93 18.31 0.23
C GLU A 91 -13.34 16.90 0.65
N LYS A 92 -14.55 16.73 1.21
CA LYS A 92 -15.14 15.40 1.37
C LYS A 92 -15.48 14.86 -0.02
N ASN A 93 -14.46 14.54 -0.82
CA ASN A 93 -14.63 13.94 -2.13
C ASN A 93 -15.28 12.58 -1.89
N GLN A 94 -16.56 12.50 -2.24
CA GLN A 94 -17.30 11.25 -2.32
C GLN A 94 -16.72 10.49 -3.50
N VAL A 95 -15.60 9.80 -3.27
CA VAL A 95 -15.00 8.94 -4.29
C VAL A 95 -15.91 7.73 -4.45
N THR A 96 -16.72 7.73 -5.49
CA THR A 96 -17.55 6.59 -5.88
C THR A 96 -16.74 5.65 -6.74
N PHE A 97 -16.34 4.52 -6.17
CA PHE A 97 -15.75 3.42 -6.92
C PHE A 97 -16.85 2.60 -7.59
N SER A 98 -16.67 2.24 -8.86
CA SER A 98 -17.64 1.42 -9.61
C SER A 98 -17.65 -0.05 -9.17
N GLY A 99 -16.54 -0.53 -8.62
CA GLY A 99 -16.43 -1.87 -8.07
C GLY A 99 -16.72 -1.94 -6.56
N LYS A 100 -16.96 -3.15 -6.07
CA LYS A 100 -17.31 -3.40 -4.67
C LYS A 100 -16.49 -4.56 -4.11
N ARG A 101 -15.95 -4.34 -2.91
CA ARG A 101 -15.36 -5.41 -2.10
C ARG A 101 -16.47 -6.31 -1.58
N ILE A 102 -16.39 -7.60 -1.90
CA ILE A 102 -17.36 -8.60 -1.41
C ILE A 102 -16.90 -9.12 -0.04
N LYS A 103 -15.65 -9.57 0.03
CA LYS A 103 -15.01 -10.08 1.26
C LYS A 103 -13.51 -9.87 1.19
N ARG A 104 -12.79 -10.11 2.29
CA ARG A 104 -11.31 -10.08 2.29
C ARG A 104 -10.75 -11.05 1.27
N GLY A 105 -9.83 -10.56 0.44
CA GLY A 105 -9.25 -11.27 -0.68
C GLY A 105 -10.09 -11.28 -1.96
N LEU A 106 -11.25 -10.62 -2.02
CA LEU A 106 -12.17 -10.71 -3.15
C LEU A 106 -12.89 -9.40 -3.47
N TYR A 107 -12.59 -8.86 -4.65
CA TYR A 107 -13.18 -7.65 -5.20
C TYR A 107 -13.94 -7.94 -6.49
N SER A 108 -15.09 -7.29 -6.68
CA SER A 108 -15.85 -7.31 -7.93
C SER A 108 -15.71 -5.98 -8.65
N THR A 109 -15.19 -6.04 -9.88
CA THR A 109 -15.05 -4.89 -10.79
C THR A 109 -16.40 -4.43 -11.36
N ALA A 110 -16.42 -3.25 -11.99
CA ALA A 110 -17.61 -2.77 -12.70
C ALA A 110 -18.11 -3.75 -13.77
N SER A 111 -17.18 -4.46 -14.43
CA SER A 111 -17.47 -5.48 -15.43
C SER A 111 -17.81 -6.86 -14.83
N LYS A 112 -18.14 -6.94 -13.53
CA LYS A 112 -18.45 -8.17 -12.78
C LYS A 112 -17.33 -9.22 -12.73
N ARG A 113 -16.09 -8.87 -13.08
CA ARG A 113 -14.93 -9.75 -12.89
C ARG A 113 -14.53 -9.80 -11.42
N LEU A 114 -14.24 -11.00 -10.94
CA LEU A 114 -13.73 -11.23 -9.59
C LEU A 114 -12.20 -11.24 -9.61
N ILE A 115 -11.60 -10.41 -8.78
CA ILE A 115 -10.15 -10.32 -8.65
C ILE A 115 -9.72 -10.41 -7.19
N ASN A 116 -8.48 -10.84 -6.97
CA ASN A 116 -7.86 -10.67 -5.67
C ASN A 116 -7.65 -9.18 -5.41
N GLU A 117 -7.94 -8.75 -4.19
CA GLU A 117 -7.74 -7.36 -3.76
C GLU A 117 -6.26 -6.97 -3.62
N VAL A 118 -5.36 -7.97 -3.68
CA VAL A 118 -3.91 -7.79 -3.71
C VAL A 118 -3.42 -8.25 -5.09
N CYS A 119 -3.47 -7.34 -6.05
CA CYS A 119 -2.80 -7.44 -7.34
C CYS A 119 -1.91 -6.21 -7.52
#